data_AF-A0A9E2HI95-F1
#
_entry.id   AF-A0A9E2HI95-F1
#
_cell.length_a   1.000
_cell.length_b   1.000
_cell.length_c   1.000
_cell.angle_alpha   90.00
_cell.angle_beta   90.00
_cell.angle_gamma   90.00
#
_symmetry.space_group_name_H-M   'P 1'
#
loop_
_entity.id
_entity.type
_entity.pdbx_description
1 polymer ?
#
loop_
_entity_poly.entity_id
_entity_poly.type
_entity_poly.pdbx_seq_one_letter_code
_entity_poly.pdbx_strand_id
1 'polypeptide(L)'
;MKKTLPGRPKTDRFGRFAGKLVLVLLDNKDGPSIRNGRSLWGVQRALEYQAGDDPEELIIVPPGFVTDLASVPRIVWSFYPPDGPWAKAAIIHDFLYWTKGTGEWHDHVGITRVMPYSRKEADDILKEAMADRKVGKWEQFVIWLSVRLGGAGGWGK
;
A
#
# COMPACT_ATOMS: atom_id res chain seq x y z
N MET A 1 -23.19 15.34 6.64
CA MET A 1 -23.50 14.01 6.08
C MET A 1 -22.33 13.08 6.41
N LYS A 2 -22.54 12.03 7.22
CA LYS A 2 -21.50 11.02 7.48
C LYS A 2 -21.33 10.21 6.18
N LYS A 3 -20.21 10.38 5.46
CA LYS A 3 -19.87 9.53 4.31
C LYS A 3 -19.75 8.11 4.87
N THR A 4 -20.73 7.26 4.59
CA THR A 4 -20.73 5.87 5.01
C THR A 4 -19.73 5.14 4.12
N LEU A 5 -18.67 4.61 4.72
CA LEU A 5 -17.73 3.75 4.01
C LEU A 5 -18.50 2.54 3.48
N PRO A 6 -18.21 2.07 2.24
CA PRO A 6 -18.90 0.91 1.68
C PRO A 6 -18.77 -0.30 2.61
N GLY A 7 -19.89 -0.97 2.89
CA GLY A 7 -19.94 -2.08 3.83
C GLY A 7 -19.08 -3.27 3.38
N ARG A 8 -18.15 -3.69 4.26
CA ARG A 8 -17.17 -4.78 4.09
C ARG A 8 -17.82 -6.11 3.63
N PRO A 9 -17.62 -6.57 2.39
CA PRO A 9 -18.11 -7.87 1.92
C PRO A 9 -17.42 -9.02 2.68
N LYS A 10 -18.20 -9.99 3.18
CA LYS A 10 -17.70 -11.07 4.05
C LYS A 10 -16.87 -12.14 3.32
N THR A 11 -16.90 -12.22 2.00
CA THR A 11 -16.55 -13.43 1.23
C THR A 11 -15.09 -13.54 0.76
N ASP A 12 -14.23 -12.56 1.02
CA ASP A 12 -12.81 -12.53 0.57
C ASP A 12 -11.82 -12.20 1.72
N ARG A 13 -12.16 -12.48 2.99
CA ARG A 13 -11.30 -12.16 4.15
C ARG A 13 -10.13 -13.14 4.28
N PHE A 14 -8.95 -12.77 3.77
CA PHE A 14 -7.68 -13.34 4.22
C PHE A 14 -7.01 -12.34 5.16
N GLY A 15 -7.13 -12.58 6.46
CA GLY A 15 -6.59 -11.69 7.49
C GLY A 15 -7.34 -10.35 7.58
N ARG A 16 -6.59 -9.27 7.71
CA ARG A 16 -7.05 -7.87 7.82
C ARG A 16 -7.38 -7.23 6.47
N PHE A 17 -7.03 -7.86 5.35
CA PHE A 17 -7.41 -7.42 4.00
C PHE A 17 -8.83 -7.84 3.59
N ALA A 18 -9.50 -7.01 2.80
CA ALA A 18 -10.75 -7.37 2.12
C ALA A 18 -10.59 -7.44 0.60
N GLY A 19 -11.21 -8.42 -0.03
CA GLY A 19 -11.32 -8.51 -1.50
C GLY A 19 -10.08 -9.06 -2.22
N LYS A 20 -10.26 -9.33 -3.51
CA LYS A 20 -9.17 -9.63 -4.45
C LYS A 20 -8.45 -8.34 -4.87
N LEU A 21 -7.12 -8.42 -4.99
CA LEU A 21 -6.34 -7.37 -5.63
C LEU A 21 -6.45 -7.54 -7.15
N VAL A 22 -6.86 -6.47 -7.84
CA VAL A 22 -6.89 -6.42 -9.29
C VAL A 22 -6.14 -5.17 -9.74
N LEU A 23 -5.09 -5.38 -10.54
CA LEU A 23 -4.21 -4.33 -11.05
C LEU A 23 -4.34 -4.24 -12.57
N VAL A 24 -4.26 -3.02 -13.09
CA VAL A 24 -4.15 -2.73 -14.51
C VAL A 24 -2.75 -2.21 -14.78
N LEU A 25 -2.04 -2.83 -15.71
CA LEU A 25 -0.74 -2.33 -16.17
C LEU A 25 -0.94 -1.02 -16.94
N LEU A 26 -0.18 0.02 -16.60
CA LEU A 26 -0.33 1.33 -17.22
C LEU A 26 0.67 1.50 -18.37
N ASP A 27 0.14 1.78 -19.56
CA ASP A 27 0.92 2.12 -20.74
C ASP A 27 0.77 3.61 -21.08
N ASN A 28 1.80 4.17 -21.71
CA ASN A 28 1.76 5.48 -22.35
C ASN A 28 2.01 5.32 -23.86
N LYS A 29 1.96 6.44 -24.61
CA LYS A 29 2.11 6.45 -26.07
C LYS A 29 3.44 5.86 -26.57
N ASP A 30 4.47 5.85 -25.71
CA ASP A 30 5.84 5.45 -26.03
C ASP A 30 6.21 4.07 -25.43
N GLY A 31 5.28 3.41 -24.72
CA GLY A 31 5.48 2.09 -24.10
C GLY A 31 4.99 1.99 -22.65
N PRO A 32 5.47 1.00 -21.87
CA PRO A 32 5.06 0.82 -20.48
C PRO A 32 5.41 2.04 -19.61
N SER A 33 4.48 2.47 -18.77
CA SER A 33 4.75 3.54 -17.81
C SER A 33 5.60 2.99 -16.66
N ILE A 34 6.74 3.64 -16.38
CA ILE A 34 7.70 3.17 -15.38
C ILE A 34 8.11 4.27 -14.39
N ARG A 35 8.38 3.88 -13.14
CA ARG A 35 8.97 4.74 -12.09
C ARG A 35 10.16 4.03 -11.46
N ASN A 36 11.34 4.65 -11.55
CA ASN A 36 12.60 4.05 -11.10
C ASN A 36 12.86 2.63 -11.67
N GLY A 37 12.42 2.39 -12.91
CA GLY A 37 12.48 1.12 -13.64
C GLY A 37 11.58 0.01 -13.09
N ARG A 38 10.51 0.36 -12.37
CA ARG A 38 9.39 -0.52 -12.05
C ARG A 38 8.18 -0.12 -12.86
N SER A 39 7.40 -1.08 -13.34
CA SER A 39 6.12 -0.81 -14.01
C SER A 39 5.15 -0.11 -13.07
N LEU A 40 4.38 0.83 -13.62
CA LEU A 40 3.29 1.48 -12.92
C LEU A 40 1.98 0.71 -13.14
N TRP A 41 1.23 0.57 -12.05
CA TRP A 41 -0.03 -0.16 -12.00
C TRP A 41 -1.12 0.74 -11.46
N GLY A 42 -2.31 0.63 -12.04
CA GLY A 42 -3.54 1.21 -11.51
C GLY A 42 -4.31 0.19 -10.68
N VAL A 43 -4.72 0.57 -9.47
CA VAL A 43 -5.62 -0.24 -8.64
C VAL A 43 -7.02 -0.23 -9.26
N GLN A 44 -7.54 -1.37 -9.71
CA GLN A 44 -8.85 -1.40 -10.39
C GLN A 44 -10.03 -1.41 -9.41
N ARG A 45 -9.84 -1.99 -8.22
CA ARG A 45 -10.87 -2.11 -7.18
C ARG A 45 -10.31 -1.61 -5.86
N ALA A 46 -11.16 -0.99 -5.05
CA ALA A 46 -10.75 -0.49 -3.75
C ALA A 46 -10.05 -1.60 -2.94
N LEU A 47 -8.88 -1.30 -2.40
CA LEU A 47 -8.13 -2.20 -1.54
C LEU A 47 -8.30 -1.72 -0.10
N GLU A 48 -8.92 -2.54 0.73
CA GLU A 48 -9.18 -2.22 2.14
C GLU A 48 -8.26 -3.03 3.04
N TYR A 49 -7.72 -2.36 4.05
CA TYR A 49 -6.88 -2.93 5.10
C TYR A 49 -7.29 -2.37 6.46
N GLN A 50 -7.44 -3.24 7.46
CA GLN A 50 -7.62 -2.84 8.86
C GLN A 50 -6.24 -2.67 9.51
N ALA A 51 -5.90 -1.47 9.94
CA ALA A 51 -4.62 -1.17 10.57
C ALA A 51 -4.72 -1.24 12.09
N GLY A 52 -3.65 -1.70 12.76
CA GLY A 52 -3.63 -1.79 14.22
C GLY A 52 -4.69 -2.76 14.77
N ASP A 53 -5.07 -2.55 16.02
CA ASP A 53 -6.00 -3.45 16.73
C ASP A 53 -7.44 -2.95 16.77
N ASP A 54 -7.67 -1.69 16.40
CA ASP A 54 -9.01 -1.11 16.31
C ASP A 54 -9.70 -1.61 15.02
N PRO A 55 -10.85 -2.33 15.12
CA PRO A 55 -11.59 -2.78 13.95
C PRO A 55 -12.19 -1.64 13.12
N GLU A 56 -12.29 -0.42 13.65
CA GLU A 56 -12.77 0.77 12.95
C GLU A 56 -11.65 1.53 12.23
N GLU A 57 -10.38 1.20 12.49
CA GLU A 57 -9.23 1.81 11.85
C GLU A 57 -8.95 1.17 10.48
N LEU A 58 -9.49 1.77 9.41
CA LEU A 58 -9.38 1.26 8.05
C LEU A 58 -8.57 2.21 7.17
N ILE A 59 -7.79 1.60 6.28
CA ILE A 59 -7.13 2.24 5.15
C ILE A 59 -7.70 1.65 3.88
N ILE A 60 -8.23 2.52 3.02
CA ILE A 60 -8.97 2.22 1.81
C ILE A 60 -8.27 2.94 0.67
N VAL A 61 -7.55 2.17 -0.14
CA VAL A 61 -6.90 2.69 -1.34
C VAL A 61 -7.94 2.72 -2.45
N PRO A 62 -8.28 3.91 -2.99
CA PRO A 62 -9.35 4.04 -3.97
C PRO A 62 -8.96 3.45 -5.34
N PRO A 63 -9.93 3.02 -6.16
CA PRO A 63 -9.69 2.70 -7.56
C PRO A 63 -9.02 3.86 -8.29
N GLY A 64 -8.12 3.54 -9.22
CA GLY A 64 -7.33 4.51 -9.98
C GLY A 64 -6.05 4.97 -9.28
N PHE A 65 -5.82 4.59 -8.01
CA PHE A 65 -4.54 4.87 -7.36
C PHE A 65 -3.38 4.20 -8.11
N VAL A 66 -2.31 4.96 -8.34
CA VAL A 66 -1.13 4.53 -9.10
C VAL A 66 -0.02 4.12 -8.15
N THR A 67 0.46 2.88 -8.32
CA THR A 67 1.49 2.24 -7.49
C THR A 67 2.60 1.65 -8.37
N ASP A 68 3.83 1.64 -7.87
CA ASP A 68 4.94 0.87 -8.46
C ASP A 68 5.34 -0.31 -7.57
N LEU A 69 4.41 -0.73 -6.69
CA LEU A 69 4.55 -1.82 -5.72
C LEU A 69 5.73 -1.61 -4.78
N ALA A 70 6.32 -2.69 -4.25
CA ALA A 70 7.26 -2.56 -3.15
C ALA A 70 8.52 -1.79 -3.58
N SER A 71 8.78 -0.68 -2.87
CA SER A 71 9.96 0.18 -3.05
C SER A 71 11.22 -0.46 -2.46
N VAL A 72 11.55 -1.64 -2.96
CA VAL A 72 12.72 -2.43 -2.58
C VAL A 72 13.92 -2.03 -3.45
N PRO A 73 15.12 -1.83 -2.87
CA PRO A 73 16.33 -1.54 -3.62
C PRO A 73 16.62 -2.62 -4.68
N ARG A 74 17.03 -2.19 -5.89
CA ARG A 74 17.30 -3.11 -7.01
C ARG A 74 18.29 -4.22 -6.69
N ILE A 75 19.28 -3.94 -5.83
CA ILE A 75 20.34 -4.90 -5.47
C ILE A 75 19.79 -6.16 -4.79
N VAL A 76 18.61 -6.11 -4.16
CA VAL A 76 17.99 -7.27 -3.51
C VAL A 76 16.81 -7.85 -4.29
N TRP A 77 16.54 -7.39 -5.52
CA TRP A 77 15.41 -7.88 -6.33
C TRP A 77 15.48 -9.37 -6.67
N SER A 78 16.69 -9.93 -6.79
CA SER A 78 16.86 -11.37 -7.01
C SER A 78 16.24 -12.23 -5.91
N PHE A 79 16.06 -11.67 -4.71
CA PHE A 79 15.42 -12.33 -3.58
C PHE A 79 14.04 -11.75 -3.27
N TYR A 80 13.86 -10.44 -3.48
CA TYR A 80 12.66 -9.70 -3.10
C TYR A 80 12.17 -8.84 -4.26
N PRO A 81 11.49 -9.44 -5.26
CA PRO A 81 10.96 -8.70 -6.39
C PRO A 81 9.83 -7.75 -5.96
N PRO A 82 9.62 -6.62 -6.65
CA PRO A 82 8.61 -5.63 -6.27
C PRO A 82 7.16 -6.17 -6.16
N ASP A 83 6.84 -7.24 -6.91
CA ASP A 83 5.52 -7.84 -7.11
C ASP A 83 5.28 -9.14 -6.31
N GLY A 84 6.09 -9.39 -5.27
CA GLY A 84 5.96 -10.58 -4.43
C GLY A 84 4.69 -10.64 -3.56
N PRO A 85 4.62 -11.61 -2.62
CA PRO A 85 3.46 -11.83 -1.74
C PRO A 85 3.01 -10.62 -0.91
N TRP A 86 3.90 -9.64 -0.74
CA TRP A 86 3.71 -8.35 -0.07
C TRP A 86 3.04 -7.26 -0.94
N ALA A 87 2.69 -7.52 -2.20
CA ALA A 87 2.14 -6.51 -3.11
C ALA A 87 0.97 -5.71 -2.51
N LYS A 88 0.00 -6.37 -1.86
CA LYS A 88 -1.10 -5.67 -1.17
C LYS A 88 -0.60 -4.71 -0.08
N ALA A 89 0.38 -5.14 0.71
CA ALA A 89 0.96 -4.31 1.78
C ALA A 89 1.72 -3.11 1.20
N ALA A 90 2.44 -3.31 0.09
CA ALA A 90 3.13 -2.24 -0.62
C ALA A 90 2.16 -1.17 -1.15
N ILE A 91 0.98 -1.57 -1.64
CA ILE A 91 -0.04 -0.62 -2.12
C ILE A 91 -0.59 0.25 -0.98
N ILE A 92 -0.83 -0.34 0.21
CA ILE A 92 -1.22 0.42 1.41
C ILE A 92 -0.11 1.43 1.77
N HIS A 93 1.14 0.99 1.78
CA HIS A 93 2.30 1.84 2.07
C HIS A 93 2.45 2.99 1.07
N ASP A 94 2.39 2.69 -0.23
CA ASP A 94 2.46 3.68 -1.31
C ASP A 94 1.35 4.73 -1.17
N PHE A 95 0.13 4.31 -0.84
CA PHE A 95 -0.99 5.23 -0.63
C PHE A 95 -0.76 6.15 0.56
N LEU A 96 -0.31 5.61 1.70
CA LEU A 96 0.03 6.43 2.86
C LEU A 96 1.20 7.38 2.54
N TYR A 97 2.21 6.93 1.78
CA TYR A 97 3.33 7.78 1.37
C TYR A 97 2.88 8.90 0.44
N TRP A 98 2.08 8.59 -0.56
CA TRP A 98 1.57 9.56 -1.52
C TRP A 98 0.71 10.63 -0.85
N THR A 99 -0.16 10.22 0.07
CA THR A 99 -1.05 11.11 0.80
C THR A 99 -0.41 11.73 2.05
N LYS A 100 0.88 11.46 2.32
CA LYS A 100 1.58 11.91 3.53
C LYS A 100 0.83 11.53 4.82
N GLY A 101 0.19 10.37 4.79
CA GLY A 101 -0.59 9.79 5.88
C GLY A 101 -1.97 10.42 6.09
N THR A 102 -2.38 11.42 5.33
CA THR A 102 -3.72 12.03 5.46
C THR A 102 -4.81 11.13 4.87
N GLY A 103 -4.46 10.23 3.95
CA GLY A 103 -5.42 9.44 3.19
C GLY A 103 -6.22 10.26 2.18
N GLU A 104 -5.92 11.54 1.98
CA GLU A 104 -6.61 12.40 1.02
C GLU A 104 -6.00 12.24 -0.37
N TRP A 105 -6.78 11.73 -1.32
CA TRP A 105 -6.37 11.52 -2.69
C TRP A 105 -7.48 11.93 -3.65
N HIS A 106 -7.25 13.00 -4.41
CA HIS A 106 -8.30 13.67 -5.19
C HIS A 106 -9.52 13.97 -4.30
N ASP A 107 -10.72 13.56 -4.72
CA ASP A 107 -11.98 13.75 -3.97
C ASP A 107 -12.26 12.64 -2.93
N HIS A 108 -11.29 11.75 -2.68
CA HIS A 108 -11.44 10.60 -1.79
C HIS A 108 -10.66 10.80 -0.48
N VAL A 109 -11.27 10.39 0.62
CA VAL A 109 -10.61 10.23 1.93
C VAL A 109 -10.58 8.74 2.22
N GLY A 110 -9.39 8.16 2.24
CA GLY A 110 -9.17 6.72 2.33
C GLY A 110 -8.85 6.21 3.73
N ILE A 111 -8.70 7.07 4.74
CA ILE A 111 -8.46 6.61 6.12
C ILE A 111 -9.65 6.98 7.01
N THR A 112 -9.91 6.17 8.03
CA THR A 112 -10.97 6.45 9.03
C THR A 112 -10.45 7.26 10.21
N ARG A 113 -9.14 7.25 10.42
CA ARG A 113 -8.48 7.96 11.51
C ARG A 113 -8.56 9.47 11.31
N VAL A 114 -8.78 10.20 12.41
CA VAL A 114 -8.84 11.67 12.42
C VAL A 114 -7.46 12.30 12.21
N MET A 115 -6.43 11.70 12.82
CA MET A 115 -5.06 12.18 12.73
C MET A 115 -4.31 11.47 11.58
N PRO A 116 -3.54 12.21 10.77
CA PRO A 116 -2.70 11.60 9.74
C PRO A 116 -1.68 10.61 10.32
N TYR A 117 -1.41 9.55 9.58
CA TYR A 117 -0.31 8.65 9.90
C TYR A 117 1.04 9.34 9.72
N SER A 118 1.94 9.17 10.68
CA SER A 118 3.34 9.53 10.50
C SER A 118 4.03 8.58 9.53
N ARG A 119 5.16 9.01 8.97
CA ARG A 119 6.02 8.16 8.14
C ARG A 119 6.36 6.84 8.83
N LYS A 120 6.62 6.90 10.13
CA LYS A 120 6.94 5.72 10.94
C LYS A 120 5.76 4.75 11.01
N GLU A 121 4.56 5.27 11.24
CA GLU A 121 3.37 4.43 11.26
C GLU A 121 3.14 3.81 9.88
N ALA A 122 3.31 4.56 8.78
CA ALA A 122 3.21 4.02 7.43
C ALA A 122 4.21 2.87 7.18
N ASP A 123 5.48 3.05 7.56
CA ASP A 123 6.48 1.99 7.46
C ASP A 123 6.12 0.78 8.35
N ASP A 124 5.65 0.99 9.58
CA ASP A 124 5.27 -0.09 10.50
C ASP A 124 4.02 -0.85 10.02
N ILE A 125 3.05 -0.16 9.41
CA ILE A 125 1.86 -0.74 8.77
C ILE A 125 2.26 -1.64 7.60
N LEU A 126 3.29 -1.29 6.82
CA LEU A 126 3.82 -2.18 5.77
C LEU A 126 4.24 -3.52 6.37
N LYS A 127 4.99 -3.49 7.48
CA LYS A 127 5.45 -4.71 8.17
C LYS A 127 4.27 -5.51 8.75
N GLU A 128 3.32 -4.83 9.39
CA GLU A 128 2.10 -5.43 9.93
C GLU A 128 1.28 -6.13 8.83
N ALA A 129 1.03 -5.44 7.72
CA ALA A 129 0.27 -5.97 6.60
C ALA A 129 0.98 -7.16 5.90
N MET A 130 2.31 -7.17 5.87
CA MET A 130 3.07 -8.34 5.42
C MET A 130 2.93 -9.53 6.38
N ALA A 131 2.95 -9.27 7.69
CA ALA A 131 2.74 -10.30 8.71
C ALA A 131 1.34 -10.92 8.64
N ASP A 132 0.30 -10.10 8.45
CA ASP A 132 -1.08 -10.55 8.22
C ASP A 132 -1.19 -11.50 7.02
N ARG A 133 -0.36 -11.27 6.00
CA ARG A 133 -0.25 -12.11 4.80
C ARG A 133 0.69 -13.30 4.95
N LYS A 134 1.19 -13.57 6.17
CA LYS A 134 2.10 -14.68 6.49
C LYS A 134 3.42 -14.65 5.70
N VAL A 135 3.88 -13.46 5.30
CA VAL A 135 5.22 -13.28 4.73
C VAL A 135 6.25 -13.65 5.81
N GLY A 136 7.40 -14.24 5.44
CA GLY A 136 8.42 -14.61 6.41
C GLY A 136 8.98 -13.39 7.18
N LYS A 137 9.38 -13.60 8.43
CA LYS A 137 9.84 -12.52 9.33
C LYS A 137 11.09 -11.81 8.80
N TRP A 138 11.93 -12.53 8.06
CA TRP A 138 13.16 -11.98 7.49
C TRP A 138 12.86 -11.04 6.34
N GLU A 139 11.99 -11.45 5.42
CA GLU A 139 11.53 -10.65 4.28
C GLU A 139 10.81 -9.39 4.76
N GLN A 140 9.96 -9.55 5.77
CA GLN A 140 9.32 -8.41 6.45
C GLN A 140 10.35 -7.40 6.95
N PHE A 141 11.40 -7.87 7.63
CA PHE A 141 12.44 -7.03 8.20
C PHE A 141 13.26 -6.32 7.12
N VAL A 142 13.70 -7.04 6.08
CA VAL A 142 14.50 -6.46 4.99
C VAL A 142 13.72 -5.40 4.23
N ILE A 143 12.46 -5.68 3.88
CA ILE A 143 11.61 -4.74 3.14
C ILE A 143 11.30 -3.52 4.01
N TRP A 144 10.90 -3.73 5.27
CA TRP A 144 10.65 -2.64 6.22
C TRP A 144 11.89 -1.75 6.42
N LEU A 145 13.07 -2.35 6.63
CA LEU A 145 14.31 -1.61 6.84
C LEU A 145 14.68 -0.79 5.59
N SER A 146 14.46 -1.37 4.41
CA SER A 146 14.72 -0.70 3.14
C SER A 146 13.89 0.58 2.99
N VAL A 147 12.58 0.53 3.26
CA VAL A 147 11.72 1.72 3.18
C VAL A 147 12.00 2.71 4.32
N ARG A 148 12.39 2.21 5.49
CA ARG A 148 12.74 3.03 6.66
C ARG A 148 13.96 3.90 6.40
N LEU A 149 14.98 3.34 5.74
CA LEU A 149 16.22 4.05 5.41
C LEU A 149 16.06 4.89 4.13
N GLY A 150 15.39 4.36 3.10
CA GLY A 150 15.28 5.00 1.79
C GLY A 150 14.12 5.99 1.61
N GLY A 151 13.05 5.89 2.43
CA GLY A 151 11.81 6.65 2.22
C GLY A 151 11.87 8.15 2.56
N ALA A 152 12.97 8.65 3.12
CA ALA A 152 13.07 10.05 3.55
C ALA A 152 12.86 11.04 2.39
N GLY A 153 13.29 10.68 1.18
CA GLY A 153 13.15 11.51 -0.01
C GLY A 153 11.73 11.57 -0.61
N GLY A 154 10.85 10.61 -0.27
CA GLY A 154 9.48 10.53 -0.81
C GLY A 154 8.42 11.18 0.10
N TRP A 155 8.62 11.11 1.42
CA TRP A 155 7.63 11.60 2.40
C TRP A 155 7.64 13.14 2.58
N GLY A 156 8.79 13.80 2.31
CA GLY A 156 9.02 15.22 2.61
C GLY A 156 9.10 16.16 1.42
N LYS A 157 8.76 15.72 0.21
CA LYS A 157 8.65 16.58 -0.98
C LYS A 157 7.23 17.07 -1.21
#